data_AF-A0A6P9DDR9-F1
#
_entry.id   AF-A0A6P9DDR9-F1
#
_cell.length_a   1.000
_cell.length_b   1.000
_cell.length_c   1.000
_cell.angle_alpha   90.00
_cell.angle_beta   90.00
_cell.angle_gamma   90.00
#
_symmetry.space_group_name_H-M   'P 1'
#
loop_
_entity.id
_entity.type
_entity.pdbx_description
1 polymer ?
#
loop_
_entity_poly.entity_id
_entity_poly.type
_entity_poly.pdbx_seq_one_letter_code
_entity_poly.pdbx_strand_id
1 'polypeptide(L)'
;MRVQHAAGFHPRSTLSEPRREYKQILECQKSKVLFNYSGKYTSIRLPKNEATLCRNFFKGLLNLLIVTPPRNHREYEVLEDGLEGECNTRYVLYEEKKNSNIYLFNKFRDLNNCKQKIMLTVGIPYLQLFQQPNCFQREKFVQGASALLIKVKRDSKGDLITEVKSEQVLDFPLGGVDATGYMKAE
;
A
#
# COMPACT_ATOMS: atom_id res chain seq x y z
N MET A 1 10.70 -5.28 -15.98
CA MET A 1 10.46 -5.95 -14.67
C MET A 1 10.37 -7.45 -14.91
N ARG A 2 11.03 -8.28 -14.09
CA ARG A 2 10.92 -9.75 -14.17
C ARG A 2 9.75 -10.20 -13.31
N VAL A 3 8.86 -11.04 -13.86
CA VAL A 3 7.72 -11.61 -13.12
C VAL A 3 8.12 -12.99 -12.60
N GLN A 4 7.84 -13.26 -11.33
CA GLN A 4 8.15 -14.53 -10.65
C GLN A 4 6.94 -14.99 -9.83
N HIS A 5 6.86 -16.29 -9.56
CA HIS A 5 5.84 -16.91 -8.73
C HIS A 5 6.48 -17.45 -7.45
N ALA A 6 5.88 -17.13 -6.31
CA ALA A 6 6.28 -17.66 -5.00
C ALA A 6 5.37 -18.85 -4.65
N ALA A 7 5.94 -20.05 -4.52
CA ALA A 7 5.20 -21.23 -4.09
C ALA A 7 6.07 -22.12 -3.21
N GLY A 8 5.72 -22.20 -1.92
CA GLY A 8 6.42 -23.03 -0.94
C GLY A 8 6.30 -22.45 0.47
N PHE A 9 7.19 -22.89 1.36
CA PHE A 9 7.19 -22.46 2.75
C PHE A 9 7.97 -21.15 2.94
N HIS A 10 7.30 -20.10 3.39
CA HIS A 10 7.93 -18.86 3.85
C HIS A 10 8.60 -19.10 5.23
N PRO A 11 9.82 -18.58 5.52
CA PRO A 11 10.56 -17.53 4.82
C PRO A 11 11.56 -18.00 3.75
N ARG A 12 11.57 -19.29 3.37
CA ARG A 12 12.53 -19.76 2.35
C ARG A 12 12.18 -19.19 0.98
N SER A 13 13.17 -18.66 0.27
CA SER A 13 12.98 -18.08 -1.06
C SER A 13 12.58 -19.17 -2.06
N THR A 14 11.29 -19.27 -2.34
CA THR A 14 10.70 -20.21 -3.29
C THR A 14 10.17 -19.47 -4.51
N LEU A 15 11.01 -18.55 -5.03
CA LEU A 15 10.73 -17.79 -6.24
C LEU A 15 11.08 -18.66 -7.46
N SER A 16 10.11 -18.84 -8.33
CA SER A 16 10.21 -19.64 -9.55
C SER A 16 9.65 -18.86 -10.74
N GLU A 17 9.97 -19.29 -11.96
CA GLU A 17 9.32 -18.72 -13.13
C GLU A 17 7.84 -19.12 -13.14
N PRO A 18 6.95 -18.19 -13.52
CA PRO A 18 5.53 -18.46 -13.48
C PRO A 18 5.16 -19.58 -14.46
N ARG A 19 4.37 -20.56 -14.02
CA ARG A 19 3.91 -21.69 -14.87
C ARG A 19 3.05 -21.25 -16.06
N ARG A 20 2.49 -20.04 -16.03
CA ARG A 20 1.72 -19.42 -17.11
C ARG A 20 2.32 -18.06 -17.43
N GLU A 21 2.41 -17.72 -18.70
CA GLU A 21 2.85 -16.39 -19.12
C GLU A 21 1.83 -15.32 -18.69
N TYR A 22 2.24 -14.41 -17.82
CA TYR A 22 1.45 -13.23 -17.45
C TYR A 22 1.62 -12.13 -18.51
N LYS A 23 1.15 -12.42 -19.74
CA LYS A 23 1.29 -11.51 -20.91
C LYS A 23 0.79 -10.10 -20.61
N GLN A 24 -0.34 -9.98 -19.90
CA GLN A 24 -0.93 -8.69 -19.53
C GLN A 24 0.02 -7.82 -18.68
N ILE A 25 0.69 -8.39 -17.67
CA ILE A 25 1.64 -7.64 -16.81
C ILE A 25 2.89 -7.23 -17.61
N LEU A 26 3.36 -8.11 -18.48
CA LEU A 26 4.50 -7.82 -19.36
C LEU A 26 4.17 -6.73 -20.38
N GLU A 27 2.93 -6.69 -20.87
CA GLU A 27 2.43 -5.64 -21.75
C GLU A 27 2.34 -4.29 -21.03
N CYS A 28 1.92 -4.26 -19.77
CA CYS A 28 1.89 -3.03 -18.97
C CYS A 28 3.25 -2.32 -18.92
N GLN A 29 4.36 -3.05 -19.02
CA GLN A 29 5.72 -2.47 -18.97
C GLN A 29 6.06 -1.64 -20.21
N LYS A 30 5.36 -1.86 -21.33
CA LYS A 30 5.57 -1.12 -22.58
C LYS A 30 4.81 0.21 -22.58
N SER A 31 3.84 0.36 -21.66
CA SER A 31 2.96 1.51 -21.58
C SER A 31 3.70 2.73 -21.01
N LYS A 32 3.55 3.87 -21.68
CA LYS A 32 4.04 5.16 -21.17
C LYS A 32 2.99 5.76 -20.25
N VAL A 33 3.39 6.10 -19.03
CA VAL A 33 2.53 6.73 -18.03
C VAL A 33 2.99 8.16 -17.81
N LEU A 34 2.05 9.11 -17.95
CA LEU A 34 2.31 10.51 -17.61
C LEU A 34 1.56 10.85 -16.33
N PHE A 35 2.26 11.47 -15.38
CA PHE A 35 1.67 11.90 -14.12
C PHE A 35 2.30 13.21 -13.65
N ASN A 36 1.51 14.03 -12.97
CA ASN A 36 1.99 15.24 -12.31
C ASN A 36 2.27 14.92 -10.84
N TYR A 37 3.45 15.28 -10.35
CA TYR A 37 3.91 14.96 -9.01
C TYR A 37 4.41 16.21 -8.28
N SER A 38 3.87 16.46 -7.09
CA SER A 38 4.29 17.54 -6.18
C SER A 38 4.14 17.05 -4.73
N GLY A 39 4.86 15.98 -4.38
CA GLY A 39 4.70 15.24 -3.11
C GLY A 39 3.52 14.25 -3.11
N LYS A 40 2.43 14.60 -3.79
CA LYS A 40 1.33 13.70 -4.15
C LYS A 40 1.14 13.70 -5.67
N TYR A 41 0.78 12.55 -6.25
CA TYR A 41 0.35 12.53 -7.65
C TYR A 41 -1.10 13.02 -7.77
N THR A 42 -1.39 13.89 -8.73
CA THR A 42 -2.74 14.48 -8.90
C THR A 42 -3.54 13.83 -10.01
N SER A 43 -2.88 13.45 -11.11
CA SER A 43 -3.51 12.79 -12.24
C SER A 43 -2.56 11.81 -12.89
N ILE A 44 -3.09 10.66 -13.30
CA ILE A 44 -2.37 9.63 -14.03
C ILE A 44 -3.03 9.50 -15.40
N ARG A 45 -2.29 9.73 -16.47
CA ARG A 45 -2.73 9.59 -17.85
C ARG A 45 -2.12 8.33 -18.44
N LEU A 46 -2.99 7.38 -18.78
CA LEU A 46 -2.66 6.17 -19.53
C LEU A 46 -3.49 6.12 -20.83
N PRO A 47 -3.02 5.45 -21.88
CA PRO A 47 -3.80 5.22 -23.10
C PRO A 47 -5.19 4.63 -22.79
N LYS A 48 -6.22 5.00 -23.57
CA LYS A 48 -7.61 4.58 -23.31
C LYS A 48 -7.79 3.05 -23.31
N ASN A 49 -7.07 2.35 -24.18
CA ASN A 49 -7.19 0.90 -24.36
C ASN A 49 -6.36 0.07 -23.36
N GLU A 50 -5.74 0.69 -22.36
CA GLU A 50 -4.98 -0.03 -21.34
C GLU A 50 -5.87 -0.85 -20.41
N ALA A 51 -5.43 -2.08 -20.14
CA ALA A 51 -6.10 -2.99 -19.23
C ALA A 51 -6.21 -2.39 -17.81
N THR A 52 -7.34 -2.63 -17.13
CA THR A 52 -7.56 -2.18 -15.75
C THR A 52 -6.46 -2.66 -14.81
N LEU A 53 -5.93 -3.86 -15.04
CA LEU A 53 -4.79 -4.41 -14.30
C LEU A 53 -3.57 -3.48 -14.38
N CYS A 54 -3.19 -3.00 -15.56
CA CYS A 54 -2.07 -2.08 -15.75
C CYS A 54 -2.31 -0.77 -15.02
N ARG A 55 -3.53 -0.21 -15.12
CA ARG A 55 -3.89 1.03 -14.41
C ARG A 55 -3.73 0.88 -12.90
N ASN A 56 -4.18 -0.24 -12.33
CA ASN A 56 -4.07 -0.52 -10.90
C ASN A 56 -2.61 -0.78 -10.48
N PHE A 57 -1.82 -1.44 -11.31
CA PHE A 57 -0.40 -1.64 -11.08
C PHE A 57 0.35 -0.31 -10.97
N PHE A 58 0.13 0.61 -11.93
CA PHE A 58 0.78 1.93 -11.88
C PHE A 58 0.29 2.81 -10.74
N LYS A 59 -1.00 2.74 -10.38
CA LYS A 59 -1.49 3.37 -9.15
C LYS A 59 -0.73 2.83 -7.94
N GLY A 60 -0.54 1.51 -7.86
CA GLY A 60 0.20 0.86 -6.79
C GLY A 60 1.62 1.38 -6.66
N LEU A 61 2.35 1.43 -7.78
CA LEU A 61 3.71 1.96 -7.84
C LEU A 61 3.78 3.44 -7.42
N LEU A 62 2.87 4.28 -7.92
CA LEU A 62 2.86 5.71 -7.60
C LEU A 62 2.42 6.00 -6.16
N ASN A 63 1.64 5.10 -5.53
CA ASN A 63 1.23 5.22 -4.14
C ASN A 63 2.42 5.16 -3.17
N LEU A 64 3.48 4.42 -3.53
CA LEU A 64 4.74 4.36 -2.78
C LEU A 64 5.46 5.71 -2.73
N LEU A 65 5.21 6.57 -3.71
CA LEU A 65 5.83 7.89 -3.80
C LEU A 65 5.01 8.98 -3.10
N ILE A 66 3.81 8.69 -2.61
CA ILE A 66 3.02 9.71 -1.91
C ILE A 66 3.65 10.01 -0.56
N VAL A 67 4.15 11.24 -0.42
CA VAL A 67 4.66 11.81 0.82
C VAL A 67 3.95 13.14 1.05
N THR A 68 3.23 13.24 2.16
CA THR A 68 2.56 14.48 2.58
C THR A 68 3.41 15.14 3.66
N PRO A 69 4.42 15.97 3.35
CA PRO A 69 5.36 16.47 4.36
C PRO A 69 4.64 17.28 5.47
N PRO A 70 5.06 17.13 6.75
CA PRO A 70 4.52 17.95 7.81
C PRO A 70 4.85 19.42 7.59
N ARG A 71 3.93 20.31 7.95
CA ARG A 71 4.25 21.74 8.02
C ARG A 71 5.18 22.03 9.21
N ASN A 72 4.86 21.56 10.42
CA ASN A 72 5.56 21.93 11.65
C ASN A 72 5.80 20.80 12.67
N HIS A 73 5.29 19.58 12.46
CA HIS A 73 5.33 18.51 13.48
C HIS A 73 6.19 17.32 13.01
N ARG A 74 7.02 16.78 13.91
CA ARG A 74 7.82 15.56 13.63
C ARG A 74 6.96 14.30 13.54
N GLU A 75 5.80 14.33 14.18
CA GLU A 75 4.82 13.26 14.18
C GLU A 75 3.42 13.84 14.01
N TYR A 76 2.62 13.24 13.14
CA TYR A 76 1.26 13.69 12.86
C TYR A 76 0.43 12.55 12.27
N GLU A 77 -0.88 12.68 12.41
CA GLU A 77 -1.86 11.80 11.79
C GLU A 77 -2.70 12.57 10.80
N VAL A 78 -2.97 11.95 9.64
CA VAL A 78 -3.76 12.54 8.56
C VAL A 78 -4.57 11.45 7.88
N LEU A 79 -5.79 11.80 7.44
CA LEU A 79 -6.55 10.97 6.52
C LEU A 79 -5.93 11.10 5.13
N GLU A 80 -5.33 10.02 4.65
CA GLU A 80 -4.65 9.99 3.36
C GLU A 80 -5.32 9.01 2.41
N ASP A 81 -5.68 9.54 1.25
CA ASP A 81 -6.17 8.77 0.10
C ASP A 81 -5.06 7.92 -0.52
N GLY A 82 -5.35 6.64 -0.76
CA GLY A 82 -4.44 5.66 -1.36
C GLY A 82 -5.20 4.50 -2.01
N LEU A 83 -4.53 3.38 -2.26
CA LEU A 83 -5.09 2.24 -3.03
C LEU A 83 -6.31 1.59 -2.35
N GLU A 84 -6.27 1.52 -1.03
CA GLU A 84 -7.31 0.94 -0.17
C GLU A 84 -8.40 1.97 0.20
N GLY A 85 -8.26 3.21 -0.27
CA GLY A 85 -9.13 4.35 0.01
C GLY A 85 -8.54 5.37 0.99
N GLU A 86 -9.42 6.17 1.60
CA GLU A 86 -9.07 7.27 2.52
C GLU A 86 -8.93 6.72 3.95
N CYS A 87 -7.70 6.44 4.37
CA CYS A 87 -7.38 5.76 5.64
C CYS A 87 -6.52 6.63 6.57
N ASN A 88 -6.66 6.40 7.88
CA ASN A 88 -5.84 7.09 8.87
C ASN A 88 -4.37 6.69 8.69
N THR A 89 -3.51 7.70 8.55
CA THR A 89 -2.10 7.53 8.24
C THR A 89 -1.29 8.36 9.22
N ARG A 90 -0.45 7.67 10.01
CA ARG A 90 0.50 8.26 10.94
C ARG A 90 1.86 8.37 10.27
N TYR A 91 2.48 9.53 10.40
CA TYR A 91 3.81 9.80 9.91
C TYR A 91 4.74 10.12 11.06
N VAL A 92 5.95 9.57 11.01
CA VAL A 92 7.02 9.86 11.96
C VAL A 92 8.28 10.19 11.18
N LEU A 93 8.80 11.39 11.39
CA LEU A 93 10.00 11.91 10.76
C LEU A 93 11.21 11.70 11.67
N TYR A 94 12.23 11.03 11.13
CA TYR A 94 13.53 10.85 11.77
C TYR A 94 14.64 11.47 10.92
N GLU A 95 15.60 12.12 11.56
CA GLU A 95 16.82 12.58 10.89
C GLU A 95 17.91 11.51 11.01
N GLU A 96 18.61 11.22 9.92
CA GLU A 96 19.69 10.23 9.95
C GLU A 96 20.90 10.78 10.72
N LYS A 97 21.26 10.16 11.85
CA LYS A 97 22.34 10.63 12.74
C LYS A 97 23.68 10.88 12.04
N LYS A 98 23.95 10.18 10.93
CA LYS A 98 25.21 10.26 10.18
C LYS A 98 25.22 11.35 9.10
N ASN A 99 24.05 11.82 8.66
CA ASN A 99 23.95 12.76 7.57
C ASN A 99 22.70 13.63 7.75
N SER A 100 22.90 14.87 8.19
CA SER A 100 21.81 15.84 8.48
C SER A 100 20.94 16.18 7.26
N ASN A 101 21.42 15.87 6.05
CA ASN A 101 20.69 16.11 4.81
C ASN A 101 19.77 14.94 4.42
N ILE A 102 19.72 13.88 5.22
CA ILE A 102 18.90 12.70 4.97
C ILE A 102 17.82 12.56 6.05
N TYR A 103 16.59 12.47 5.56
CA TYR A 103 15.38 12.29 6.36
C TYR A 103 14.77 10.92 6.08
N LEU A 104 14.31 10.27 7.14
CA LEU A 104 13.58 9.01 7.10
C LEU A 104 12.13 9.29 7.50
N PHE A 105 11.20 9.02 6.60
CA PHE A 105 9.77 9.07 6.87
C PHE A 105 9.27 7.65 7.12
N ASN A 106 8.82 7.39 8.33
CA ASN A 106 8.08 6.18 8.65
C ASN A 106 6.59 6.50 8.58
N LYS A 107 5.91 5.88 7.62
CA LYS A 107 4.50 6.06 7.32
C LYS A 107 3.77 4.78 7.71
N PHE A 108 2.76 4.89 8.57
CA PHE A 108 1.95 3.78 9.03
C PHE A 108 0.48 4.07 8.67
N ARG A 109 -0.12 3.22 7.86
CA ARG A 109 -1.53 3.31 7.45
C ARG A 109 -2.32 2.23 8.18
N ASP A 110 -3.36 2.66 8.90
CA ASP A 110 -4.32 1.75 9.51
C ASP A 110 -5.45 1.45 8.52
N LEU A 111 -5.42 0.26 7.90
CA LEU A 111 -6.43 -0.16 6.91
C LEU A 111 -7.75 -0.63 7.57
N ASN A 112 -7.79 -0.60 8.90
CA ASN A 112 -8.98 -0.82 9.68
C ASN A 112 -9.74 0.48 9.92
N ASN A 113 -9.06 1.62 9.89
CA ASN A 113 -9.63 2.93 10.16
C ASN A 113 -9.63 3.79 8.90
N CYS A 114 -10.59 3.50 8.01
CA CYS A 114 -10.77 4.24 6.76
C CYS A 114 -12.15 4.87 6.71
N LYS A 115 -12.20 6.13 6.28
CA LYS A 115 -13.45 6.85 6.01
C LYS A 115 -14.16 6.27 4.80
N GLN A 116 -13.40 5.91 3.77
CA GLN A 116 -13.89 5.18 2.61
C GLN A 116 -12.93 4.04 2.31
N LYS A 117 -13.36 2.80 2.53
CA LYS A 117 -12.58 1.60 2.20
C LYS A 117 -12.97 1.09 0.81
N ILE A 118 -11.99 0.88 -0.05
CA ILE A 118 -12.21 0.31 -1.38
C ILE A 118 -12.18 -1.22 -1.23
N MET A 119 -13.35 -1.84 -1.26
CA MET A 119 -13.51 -3.29 -1.16
C MET A 119 -14.73 -3.72 -1.97
N LEU A 120 -14.59 -4.82 -2.70
CA LEU A 120 -15.71 -5.47 -3.38
C LEU A 120 -16.08 -6.74 -2.61
N THR A 121 -17.30 -6.78 -2.08
CA THR A 121 -17.83 -7.98 -1.43
C THR A 121 -18.91 -8.61 -2.29
N VAL A 122 -18.77 -9.89 -2.58
CA VAL A 122 -19.67 -10.66 -3.46
C VAL A 122 -20.25 -11.82 -2.67
N GLY A 123 -21.55 -12.10 -2.83
CA GLY A 123 -22.17 -13.30 -2.26
C GLY A 123 -22.60 -13.20 -0.79
N ILE A 124 -22.64 -12.00 -0.21
CA ILE A 124 -23.07 -11.79 1.19
C ILE A 124 -24.33 -10.91 1.38
N PRO A 125 -25.31 -10.85 0.46
CA PRO A 125 -26.42 -9.90 0.57
C PRO A 125 -27.32 -10.13 1.80
N TYR A 126 -27.34 -11.34 2.36
CA TYR A 126 -28.16 -11.73 3.51
C TYR A 126 -27.38 -11.83 4.83
N LEU A 127 -26.06 -11.58 4.82
CA LEU A 127 -25.34 -11.39 6.07
C LEU A 127 -25.74 -10.02 6.64
N GLN A 128 -26.87 -9.99 7.33
CA GLN A 128 -27.11 -8.97 8.34
C GLN A 128 -26.00 -9.14 9.37
N LEU A 129 -24.93 -8.35 9.24
CA LEU A 129 -23.95 -8.18 10.31
C LEU A 129 -24.75 -7.92 11.57
N PHE A 130 -24.80 -8.90 12.47
CA PHE A 130 -25.64 -8.88 13.65
C PHE A 130 -25.42 -7.53 14.36
N GLN A 131 -26.42 -6.64 14.28
CA GLN A 131 -26.44 -5.35 14.96
C GLN A 131 -26.71 -5.56 16.46
N GLN A 132 -26.12 -6.58 17.07
CA GLN A 132 -26.20 -6.75 18.52
C GLN A 132 -25.11 -5.91 19.16
N PRO A 133 -25.44 -5.03 20.13
CA PRO A 133 -24.49 -4.13 20.79
C PRO A 133 -23.36 -4.87 21.52
N ASN A 134 -23.55 -6.17 21.82
CA ASN A 134 -22.59 -7.02 22.53
C ASN A 134 -21.92 -8.08 21.63
N CYS A 135 -22.25 -8.14 20.33
CA CYS A 135 -21.45 -8.91 19.39
C CYS A 135 -20.21 -8.08 19.06
N PHE A 136 -19.14 -8.27 19.84
CA PHE A 136 -17.79 -7.80 19.53
C PHE A 136 -17.27 -8.32 18.17
N GLN A 137 -18.03 -9.16 17.47
CA GLN A 137 -17.87 -9.50 16.05
C GLN A 137 -18.18 -8.33 15.09
N ARG A 138 -17.73 -7.12 15.40
CA ARG A 138 -17.13 -6.25 14.37
C ARG A 138 -15.71 -6.76 14.04
N GLU A 139 -15.54 -8.07 14.00
CA GLU A 139 -14.36 -8.70 13.43
C GLU A 139 -14.39 -8.33 11.97
N LYS A 140 -13.62 -7.31 11.63
CA LYS A 140 -13.34 -6.96 10.24
C LYS A 140 -12.80 -8.25 9.63
N PHE A 141 -13.59 -8.89 8.76
CA PHE A 141 -13.22 -10.14 8.07
C PHE A 141 -11.83 -10.06 7.42
N VAL A 142 -11.41 -8.83 7.14
CA VAL A 142 -10.04 -8.49 6.74
C VAL A 142 -9.55 -7.36 7.64
N GLN A 143 -8.57 -7.66 8.48
CA GLN A 143 -7.80 -6.66 9.20
C GLN A 143 -6.52 -6.35 8.44
N GLY A 144 -5.98 -5.15 8.56
CA GLY A 144 -4.71 -4.88 7.92
C GLY A 144 -4.04 -3.58 8.30
N ALA A 145 -2.75 -3.54 8.04
CA ALA A 145 -1.91 -2.37 8.21
C ALA A 145 -0.86 -2.33 7.10
N SER A 146 -0.40 -1.12 6.78
CA SER A 146 0.70 -0.91 5.85
C SER A 146 1.74 0.02 6.48
N ALA A 147 3.00 -0.36 6.42
CA ALA A 147 4.14 0.42 6.88
C ALA A 147 5.05 0.73 5.69
N LEU A 148 5.40 1.99 5.51
CA LEU A 148 6.35 2.45 4.50
C LEU A 148 7.49 3.19 5.18
N LEU A 149 8.71 2.87 4.77
CA LEU A 149 9.92 3.58 5.16
C LEU A 149 10.50 4.26 3.93
N ILE A 150 10.53 5.59 3.94
CA ILE A 150 10.93 6.40 2.79
C ILE A 150 12.18 7.19 3.18
N LYS A 151 13.27 6.97 2.46
CA LYS A 151 14.52 7.70 2.60
C LYS A 151 14.55 8.85 1.62
N VAL A 152 14.66 10.07 2.15
CA VAL A 152 14.67 11.31 1.37
C VAL A 152 15.97 12.05 1.63
N LYS A 153 16.67 12.41 0.56
CA LYS A 153 17.84 13.27 0.59
C LYS A 153 17.43 14.68 0.16
N ARG A 154 17.68 15.66 1.03
CA ARG A 154 17.46 17.08 0.73
C ARG A 154 18.71 17.65 0.07
N ASP A 155 18.53 18.28 -1.08
CA ASP A 155 19.57 19.02 -1.79
C ASP A 155 19.07 20.44 -2.12
N SER A 156 19.97 21.30 -2.59
CA SER A 156 19.68 22.67 -3.06
C SER A 156 18.57 22.75 -4.12
N LYS A 157 18.31 21.66 -4.84
CA LYS A 157 17.27 21.54 -5.88
C LYS A 157 15.92 21.01 -5.35
N GLY A 158 15.85 20.58 -4.09
CA GLY A 158 14.65 20.03 -3.46
C GLY A 158 14.88 18.66 -2.80
N ASP A 159 13.77 18.05 -2.40
CA ASP A 159 13.73 16.76 -1.70
C ASP A 159 13.69 15.61 -2.73
N LEU A 160 14.66 14.71 -2.67
CA LEU A 160 14.78 13.54 -3.54
C LEU A 160 14.54 12.25 -2.76
N ILE A 161 13.55 11.46 -3.18
CA ILE A 161 13.34 10.11 -2.65
C ILE A 161 14.42 9.19 -3.20
N THR A 162 15.26 8.62 -2.32
CA THR A 162 16.35 7.72 -2.70
C THR A 162 15.99 6.24 -2.52
N GLU A 163 15.11 5.93 -1.57
CA GLU A 163 14.71 4.56 -1.25
C GLU A 163 13.30 4.53 -0.67
N VAL A 164 12.53 3.52 -1.03
CA VAL A 164 11.22 3.23 -0.42
C VAL A 164 11.18 1.74 -0.11
N LYS A 165 10.88 1.41 1.15
CA LYS A 165 10.50 0.06 1.59
C LYS A 165 9.05 0.10 2.00
N SER A 166 8.28 -0.89 1.60
CA SER A 166 6.87 -1.01 1.94
C SER A 166 6.63 -2.40 2.50
N GLU A 167 5.82 -2.51 3.53
CA GLU A 167 5.35 -3.77 4.06
C GLU A 167 3.85 -3.61 4.32
N GLN A 168 3.05 -4.56 3.86
CA GLN A 168 1.62 -4.56 4.07
C GLN A 168 1.16 -5.95 4.47
N VAL A 169 0.37 -6.02 5.52
CA VAL A 169 -0.18 -7.26 6.07
C VAL A 169 -1.70 -7.15 6.07
N LEU A 170 -2.35 -8.19 5.56
CA LEU A 170 -3.78 -8.39 5.63
C LEU A 170 -4.06 -9.70 6.35
N ASP A 171 -4.77 -9.64 7.47
CA ASP A 171 -5.12 -10.77 8.30
C ASP A 171 -6.59 -11.15 8.11
N PHE A 172 -6.82 -12.46 8.03
CA PHE A 172 -8.11 -13.11 7.82
C PHE A 172 -8.37 -14.03 9.00
N PRO A 173 -9.05 -13.56 10.05
CA PRO A 173 -9.42 -14.42 11.18
C PRO A 173 -10.47 -15.44 10.72
N LEU A 174 -10.13 -16.74 10.81
CA LEU A 174 -11.00 -17.85 10.41
C LEU A 174 -11.68 -18.54 11.60
N GLY A 175 -11.23 -18.28 12.83
CA GLY A 175 -11.78 -18.92 14.03
C GLY A 175 -11.25 -18.38 15.37
N GLY A 176 -10.88 -17.11 15.46
CA GLY A 176 -10.25 -16.50 16.65
C GLY A 176 -8.74 -16.30 16.50
N VAL A 177 -8.04 -16.01 17.62
CA VAL A 177 -6.60 -15.67 17.65
C VAL A 177 -5.71 -16.81 17.14
N ASP A 178 -6.15 -18.06 17.29
CA ASP A 178 -5.35 -19.25 17.01
C ASP A 178 -5.46 -19.77 15.57
N ALA A 179 -6.35 -19.19 14.76
CA ALA A 179 -6.60 -19.61 13.38
C ALA A 179 -6.75 -18.39 12.46
N THR A 180 -5.62 -17.82 12.05
CA THR A 180 -5.55 -16.70 11.13
C THR A 180 -4.81 -17.08 9.85
N GLY A 181 -5.40 -16.76 8.71
CA GLY A 181 -4.66 -16.65 7.45
C GLY A 181 -4.13 -15.23 7.32
N TYR A 182 -2.97 -15.04 6.68
CA TYR A 182 -2.50 -13.69 6.35
C TYR A 182 -1.96 -13.63 4.93
N MET A 183 -2.04 -12.43 4.34
CA MET A 183 -1.35 -12.06 3.12
C MET A 183 -0.35 -10.96 3.43
N LYS A 184 0.88 -11.13 2.93
CA LYS A 184 1.96 -10.17 3.12
C LYS A 184 2.47 -9.68 1.76
N ALA A 185 2.67 -8.37 1.64
CA ALA A 185 3.35 -7.73 0.52
C ALA A 185 4.56 -6.94 1.06
N GLU A 186 5.70 -7.09 0.39
CA GLU A 186 7.00 -6.46 0.70
C GLU A 186 7.64 -5.87 -0.57
#